data_AF-A0A0F7K9N8-F1
#
_entry.id   AF-A0A0F7K9N8-F1
#
_cell.length_a   1.000
_cell.length_b   1.000
_cell.length_c   1.000
_cell.angle_alpha   90.00
_cell.angle_beta   90.00
_cell.angle_gamma   90.00
#
_symmetry.space_group_name_H-M   'P 1'
#
loop_
_entity.id
_entity.type
_entity.pdbx_description
1 polymer ?
#
loop_
_entity_poly.entity_id
_entity_poly.type
_entity_poly.pdbx_seq_one_letter_code
_entity_poly.pdbx_strand_id
1 'polypeptide(L)'
;MRIFKQALALSLVLSAGVVSDVMALELYVDTNTKQIFAEPGPGRVLLGTFVKSEDVPAKTETPKVRSAPSQTSAESPSKTESAELTPSRKDQTTEVADKAANENLADKVSVLEERVKEAEKVHMEFDDRGLHFKTKDGNFSFAVNGRIQPAAQYNFINDPNPAFGHSTPNELNSGANIRRARLGVEGTFFKIWDYKFEFDFSRGNGTVASGITDAFVRLNHTDALSYKIGSFKEPFSLEEAASNRFLTFIERHMAVNSFVDNPNTYKTGIGVNYAVPRWQTGIAFQTEPVGGWSSASTSVNANGNQSRNNGSGDTGWTAIGRITGRPWMEDETKFLHVGISAGHTDVNTQYRADGTMVGEGSGGGGGGMSFTAFPGTNVDRTNILNTGNLSNGALTDPNRRQISSFDRYGAESWLVYGPFSAQAEFLRTNINGVGYDNEHLTGYYGFVSYFLTGESKAYHVRNGAANRIKPKKPFNWNGSGFGAWEVAAGYDYIDMNSGVIRGGRASMFRFGLNWYPHSNVKFQNNIVYLLDIDTSGAPTTDTQGYSGGAGARTRGWDNGDFAAFLSQITVDF
;
A
#
# COMPACT_ATOMS: atom_id res chain seq x y z
N MET A 1 52.62 19.63 33.49
CA MET A 1 51.69 20.65 34.07
C MET A 1 50.92 21.25 32.89
N ARG A 2 49.69 20.79 32.64
CA ARG A 2 48.43 21.50 33.02
C ARG A 2 48.37 22.87 32.32
N ILE A 3 47.47 23.11 31.35
CA ILE A 3 46.07 23.51 31.63
C ILE A 3 45.24 23.61 30.32
N PHE A 4 44.03 23.01 30.36
CA PHE A 4 42.75 23.35 29.69
C PHE A 4 42.67 23.31 28.14
N LYS A 5 41.93 22.43 27.45
CA LYS A 5 40.50 22.04 27.53
C LYS A 5 39.52 23.23 27.64
N GLN A 6 38.89 23.62 26.53
CA GLN A 6 37.43 23.85 26.40
C GLN A 6 37.01 24.35 25.00
N ALA A 7 35.71 24.13 24.70
CA ALA A 7 34.86 24.55 23.57
C ALA A 7 34.90 23.63 22.32
N LEU A 8 33.79 23.10 21.79
CA LEU A 8 32.35 23.25 22.08
C LEU A 8 31.63 22.02 21.48
N ALA A 9 30.92 21.25 22.30
CA ALA A 9 30.00 20.21 21.85
C ALA A 9 28.57 20.71 22.08
N LEU A 10 27.76 20.77 21.01
CA LEU A 10 26.35 21.13 21.07
C LEU A 10 25.54 19.82 21.08
N SER A 11 25.00 19.51 22.26
CA SER A 11 24.31 18.28 22.59
C SER A 11 22.86 18.30 22.14
N LEU A 12 22.44 17.19 21.51
CA LEU A 12 21.05 16.83 21.27
C LEU A 12 20.29 16.73 22.60
N VAL A 13 19.17 17.44 22.68
CA VAL A 13 18.12 17.23 23.68
C VAL A 13 17.26 16.08 23.22
N LEU A 14 17.33 14.92 23.90
CA LEU A 14 16.21 13.98 24.06
C LEU A 14 16.59 13.01 25.19
N SER A 15 15.64 12.75 26.10
CA SER A 15 15.68 11.83 27.26
C SER A 15 16.13 12.40 28.61
N ALA A 16 15.17 13.02 29.31
CA ALA A 16 15.13 13.05 30.77
C ALA A 16 13.68 12.78 31.20
N GLY A 17 13.22 11.55 30.94
CA GLY A 17 12.10 10.97 31.69
C GLY A 17 12.68 10.38 32.96
N VAL A 18 12.20 10.87 34.10
CA VAL A 18 12.53 10.40 35.44
C VAL A 18 12.37 8.88 35.50
N VAL A 19 13.48 8.15 35.70
CA VAL A 19 13.42 6.75 36.12
C VAL A 19 13.00 6.79 37.58
N SER A 20 11.72 6.51 37.85
CA SER A 20 11.31 6.06 39.16
C SER A 20 11.96 4.69 39.37
N ASP A 21 12.76 4.55 40.42
CA ASP A 21 13.15 3.24 40.92
C ASP A 21 11.87 2.52 41.36
N VAL A 22 11.34 1.68 40.48
CA VAL A 22 10.25 0.78 40.84
C VAL A 22 10.89 -0.31 41.70
N MET A 23 10.71 -0.18 43.02
CA MET A 23 11.18 -1.12 44.04
C MET A 23 10.67 -2.53 43.71
N ALA A 24 11.54 -3.36 43.14
CA ALA A 24 11.23 -4.73 42.77
C ALA A 24 11.42 -5.62 44.02
N LEU A 25 10.41 -6.45 44.33
CA LEU A 25 10.42 -7.34 45.49
C LEU A 25 10.78 -8.76 45.04
N GLU A 26 11.86 -9.31 45.58
CA GLU A 26 12.19 -10.73 45.38
C GLU A 26 11.31 -11.59 46.28
N LEU A 27 10.65 -12.59 45.70
CA LEU A 27 9.84 -13.53 46.45
C LEU A 27 10.47 -14.92 46.39
N TYR A 28 10.51 -15.58 47.54
CA TYR A 28 11.05 -16.92 47.74
C TYR A 28 9.96 -17.83 48.29
N VAL A 29 9.93 -19.10 47.88
CA VAL A 29 9.06 -20.11 48.49
C VAL A 29 9.86 -21.08 49.35
N ASP A 30 9.42 -21.31 50.58
CA ASP A 30 9.98 -22.37 51.42
C ASP A 30 9.49 -23.73 50.92
N THR A 31 10.41 -24.63 50.57
CA THR A 31 10.06 -25.91 49.94
C THR A 31 9.33 -26.87 50.88
N ASN A 32 9.42 -26.67 52.19
CA ASN A 32 8.80 -27.53 53.20
C ASN A 32 7.42 -26.99 53.61
N THR A 33 7.32 -25.70 53.90
CA THR A 33 6.07 -25.09 54.39
C THR A 33 5.18 -24.51 53.29
N LYS A 34 5.74 -24.35 52.07
CA LYS A 34 5.09 -23.72 50.91
C LYS A 34 4.68 -22.26 51.13
N GLN A 35 5.22 -21.60 52.17
CA GLN A 35 5.00 -20.17 52.42
C GLN A 35 5.93 -19.30 51.57
N ILE A 36 5.46 -18.09 51.24
CA ILE A 36 6.21 -17.10 50.44
C ILE A 36 6.85 -16.07 51.36
N PHE A 37 8.12 -15.74 51.11
CA PHE A 37 8.92 -14.79 51.88
C PHE A 37 9.55 -13.76 50.94
N ALA A 38 9.74 -12.54 51.43
CA ALA A 38 10.38 -11.46 50.66
C ALA A 38 11.91 -11.37 50.88
N GLU A 39 12.49 -12.40 51.50
CA GLU A 39 13.92 -12.48 51.81
C GLU A 39 14.42 -13.94 51.74
N PRO A 40 15.70 -14.16 51.36
CA PRO A 40 16.27 -15.49 51.26
C PRO A 40 16.42 -16.15 52.65
N GLY A 41 16.40 -17.49 52.68
CA GLY A 41 16.57 -18.29 53.90
C GLY A 41 16.77 -19.78 53.63
N PRO A 42 17.21 -20.58 54.61
CA PRO A 42 17.45 -22.01 54.42
C PRO A 42 16.19 -22.75 53.99
N GLY A 43 16.27 -23.53 52.91
CA GLY A 43 15.11 -24.25 52.34
C GLY A 43 14.18 -23.38 51.49
N ARG A 44 14.53 -22.11 51.21
CA ARG A 44 13.76 -21.22 50.34
C ARG A 44 14.37 -21.14 48.95
N VAL A 45 13.52 -21.21 47.92
CA VAL A 45 13.91 -21.10 46.50
C VAL A 45 13.31 -19.83 45.91
N LEU A 46 14.12 -19.05 45.20
CA LEU A 46 13.68 -17.82 44.54
C LEU A 46 12.62 -18.15 43.48
N LEU A 47 11.45 -17.52 43.59
CA LEU A 47 10.40 -17.59 42.58
C LEU A 47 10.61 -16.55 41.47
N GLY A 48 11.20 -15.42 41.79
CA GLY A 48 11.50 -14.35 40.86
C GLY A 48 11.42 -12.97 41.51
N THR A 49 11.68 -11.94 40.71
CA THR A 49 11.57 -10.54 41.10
C THR A 49 10.26 -9.97 40.57
N PHE A 50 9.45 -9.40 41.45
CA PHE A 50 8.11 -8.94 41.14
C PHE A 50 8.00 -7.43 41.30
N VAL A 51 7.30 -6.81 40.35
CA VAL A 51 7.03 -5.38 40.33
C VAL A 51 5.53 -5.19 40.44
N LYS A 52 5.10 -4.28 41.32
CA LYS A 52 3.70 -3.94 41.51
C LYS A 52 3.18 -3.24 40.24
N SER A 53 2.17 -3.79 39.57
CA SER A 53 1.46 -3.09 38.49
C SER A 53 0.47 -2.07 39.08
N GLU A 54 0.42 -0.85 38.55
CA GLU A 54 -0.57 0.16 38.96
C GLU A 54 -1.96 -0.18 38.41
N ASP A 55 -2.97 -0.22 39.30
CA ASP A 55 -4.35 -0.60 38.99
C ASP A 55 -5.10 0.48 38.20
N VAL A 56 -5.79 0.08 37.12
CA VAL A 56 -6.84 0.86 36.45
C VAL A 56 -8.13 0.74 37.27
N PRO A 57 -8.86 1.83 37.59
CA PRO A 57 -9.99 1.76 38.52
C PRO A 57 -11.22 1.11 37.89
N ALA A 58 -11.67 0.00 38.49
CA ALA A 58 -12.94 -0.64 38.17
C ALA A 58 -14.12 0.09 38.85
N LYS A 59 -15.20 0.27 38.09
CA LYS A 59 -16.49 0.82 38.53
C LYS A 59 -17.12 -0.02 39.65
N THR A 60 -17.71 0.69 40.60
CA THR A 60 -18.51 0.22 41.73
C THR A 60 -19.83 -0.43 41.30
N GLU A 61 -20.17 -1.60 41.84
CA GLU A 61 -21.47 -1.88 42.49
C GLU A 61 -21.39 -3.16 43.34
N THR A 62 -21.96 -3.06 44.55
CA THR A 62 -21.88 -4.00 45.71
C THR A 62 -23.21 -4.80 45.89
N PRO A 63 -23.44 -5.56 46.99
CA PRO A 63 -23.09 -6.98 47.19
C PRO A 63 -24.32 -7.84 47.60
N LYS A 64 -24.18 -9.17 47.79
CA LYS A 64 -24.98 -9.89 48.81
C LYS A 64 -24.34 -11.18 49.31
N VAL A 65 -24.45 -11.31 50.64
CA VAL A 65 -23.81 -12.20 51.61
C VAL A 65 -24.52 -13.56 51.73
N ARG A 66 -23.77 -14.66 51.96
CA ARG A 66 -24.05 -15.61 53.07
C ARG A 66 -22.92 -16.62 53.34
N SER A 67 -22.27 -16.37 54.49
CA SER A 67 -21.90 -17.28 55.59
C SER A 67 -21.41 -18.72 55.34
N ALA A 68 -20.16 -18.94 55.78
CA ALA A 68 -19.44 -20.16 56.22
C ALA A 68 -20.16 -20.90 57.39
N PRO A 69 -19.58 -21.90 58.13
CA PRO A 69 -18.22 -22.48 58.15
C PRO A 69 -18.24 -24.04 58.22
N SER A 70 -17.12 -24.78 58.18
CA SER A 70 -16.15 -25.10 59.25
C SER A 70 -15.50 -26.45 58.82
N GLN A 71 -14.33 -26.94 59.24
CA GLN A 71 -13.34 -26.56 60.24
C GLN A 71 -12.09 -27.47 60.05
N THR A 72 -10.91 -26.88 60.29
CA THR A 72 -9.69 -27.42 60.97
C THR A 72 -9.16 -28.82 60.62
N SER A 73 -7.92 -29.04 60.16
CA SER A 73 -6.57 -28.57 60.54
C SER A 73 -5.95 -29.22 61.79
N ALA A 74 -4.62 -29.36 61.71
CA ALA A 74 -3.63 -29.60 62.77
C ALA A 74 -3.46 -31.06 63.22
N GLU A 75 -2.29 -31.59 63.53
CA GLU A 75 -0.90 -31.08 63.53
C GLU A 75 0.05 -32.29 63.74
N SER A 76 1.32 -32.06 63.36
CA SER A 76 2.58 -32.71 63.74
C SER A 76 2.71 -33.07 65.26
N PRO A 77 3.73 -33.85 65.75
CA PRO A 77 5.14 -33.77 65.34
C PRO A 77 6.05 -35.02 65.47
N SER A 78 7.26 -34.90 64.89
CA SER A 78 8.63 -35.28 65.35
C SER A 78 8.81 -36.52 66.26
N LYS A 79 9.86 -37.36 66.23
CA LYS A 79 11.30 -37.15 65.98
C LYS A 79 12.03 -38.49 66.31
N THR A 80 13.19 -38.76 65.67
CA THR A 80 14.31 -39.66 66.11
C THR A 80 13.96 -41.17 66.26
N GLU A 81 14.78 -42.17 65.91
CA GLU A 81 16.22 -42.35 66.09
C GLU A 81 16.71 -43.55 65.23
N SER A 82 18.02 -43.58 64.99
CA SER A 82 18.80 -44.54 64.21
C SER A 82 18.91 -45.96 64.80
N ALA A 83 18.85 -47.00 63.97
CA ALA A 83 19.62 -48.25 64.12
C ALA A 83 19.58 -49.12 62.85
N GLU A 84 20.63 -49.90 62.69
CA GLU A 84 21.15 -50.56 61.48
C GLU A 84 20.65 -52.02 61.33
N LEU A 85 20.95 -52.63 60.16
CA LEU A 85 20.96 -54.09 59.81
C LEU A 85 19.74 -54.72 59.08
N THR A 86 19.81 -54.68 57.73
CA THR A 86 19.69 -55.74 56.68
C THR A 86 18.87 -57.04 56.88
N PRO A 87 18.53 -57.82 55.81
CA PRO A 87 18.09 -57.48 54.45
C PRO A 87 16.92 -58.40 53.97
N SER A 88 16.06 -57.94 53.04
CA SER A 88 15.36 -58.77 52.01
C SER A 88 14.09 -58.07 51.48
N ARG A 89 14.26 -57.05 50.65
CA ARG A 89 13.14 -56.55 49.80
C ARG A 89 13.58 -55.74 48.59
N LYS A 90 14.79 -56.01 48.07
CA LYS A 90 15.39 -55.19 47.00
C LYS A 90 14.96 -55.55 45.58
N ASP A 91 14.40 -56.74 45.32
CA ASP A 91 14.08 -57.14 43.93
C ASP A 91 12.66 -56.80 43.47
N GLN A 92 11.70 -56.62 44.38
CA GLN A 92 10.33 -56.21 43.98
C GLN A 92 10.13 -54.69 43.95
N THR A 93 11.01 -53.91 44.58
CA THR A 93 10.90 -52.43 44.61
C THR A 93 11.59 -51.78 43.43
N THR A 94 12.65 -52.37 42.88
CA THR A 94 13.31 -51.91 41.65
C THR A 94 12.43 -52.13 40.43
N GLU A 95 11.79 -53.29 40.28
CA GLU A 95 10.98 -53.60 39.10
C GLU A 95 9.70 -52.72 39.01
N VAL A 96 9.09 -52.38 40.16
CA VAL A 96 7.94 -51.47 40.23
C VAL A 96 8.37 -50.01 40.06
N ALA A 97 9.53 -49.62 40.59
CA ALA A 97 10.08 -48.28 40.38
C ALA A 97 10.53 -48.07 38.92
N ASP A 98 11.10 -49.09 38.28
CA ASP A 98 11.52 -49.06 36.87
C ASP A 98 10.32 -49.05 35.93
N LYS A 99 9.23 -49.77 36.26
CA LYS A 99 7.95 -49.65 35.53
C LYS A 99 7.32 -48.27 35.69
N ALA A 100 7.23 -47.74 36.91
CA ALA A 100 6.66 -46.42 37.16
C ALA A 100 7.51 -45.28 36.56
N ALA A 101 8.84 -45.46 36.48
CA ALA A 101 9.74 -44.54 35.81
C ALA A 101 9.62 -44.63 34.28
N ASN A 102 9.49 -45.83 33.70
CA ASN A 102 9.26 -46.02 32.26
C ASN A 102 7.87 -45.52 31.81
N GLU A 103 6.83 -45.71 32.62
CA GLU A 103 5.49 -45.17 32.34
C GLU A 103 5.50 -43.63 32.41
N ASN A 104 6.13 -43.03 33.43
CA ASN A 104 6.34 -41.58 33.48
C ASN A 104 7.20 -41.06 32.33
N LEU A 105 8.18 -41.82 31.86
CA LEU A 105 9.01 -41.45 30.73
C LEU A 105 8.22 -41.55 29.42
N ALA A 106 7.39 -42.58 29.25
CA ALA A 106 6.48 -42.75 28.12
C ALA A 106 5.41 -41.65 28.08
N ASP A 107 4.86 -41.25 29.22
CA ASP A 107 3.92 -40.13 29.33
C ASP A 107 4.59 -38.79 29.05
N LYS A 108 5.83 -38.59 29.51
CA LYS A 108 6.61 -37.39 29.18
C LYS A 108 7.01 -37.35 27.72
N VAL A 109 7.36 -38.48 27.12
CA VAL A 109 7.69 -38.60 25.69
C VAL A 109 6.44 -38.43 24.84
N SER A 110 5.27 -38.97 25.23
CA SER A 110 4.02 -38.79 24.49
C SER A 110 3.53 -37.34 24.57
N VAL A 111 3.62 -36.70 25.73
CA VAL A 111 3.33 -35.27 25.90
C VAL A 111 4.35 -34.40 25.14
N LEU A 112 5.63 -34.78 25.11
CA LEU A 112 6.64 -34.09 24.30
C LEU A 112 6.40 -34.30 22.80
N GLU A 113 6.05 -35.49 22.35
CA GLU A 113 5.69 -35.79 20.96
C GLU A 113 4.40 -35.08 20.54
N GLU A 114 3.42 -34.95 21.43
CA GLU A 114 2.20 -34.20 21.18
C GLU A 114 2.47 -32.69 21.15
N ARG A 115 3.29 -32.16 22.07
CA ARG A 115 3.74 -30.76 22.05
C ARG A 115 4.67 -30.44 20.89
N VAL A 116 5.48 -31.38 20.42
CA VAL A 116 6.28 -31.28 19.19
C VAL A 116 5.35 -31.37 17.98
N LYS A 117 4.38 -32.28 17.93
CA LYS A 117 3.32 -32.30 16.90
C LYS A 117 2.45 -31.06 16.89
N GLU A 118 2.28 -30.36 18.01
CA GLU A 118 1.58 -29.08 18.14
C GLU A 118 2.45 -27.89 17.70
N ALA A 119 3.73 -27.88 18.07
CA ALA A 119 4.71 -26.87 17.67
C ALA A 119 5.17 -27.02 16.21
N GLU A 120 5.10 -28.22 15.63
CA GLU A 120 5.38 -28.54 14.22
C GLU A 120 4.20 -28.24 13.27
N LYS A 121 3.07 -27.71 13.76
CA LYS A 121 1.87 -27.46 12.93
C LYS A 121 2.01 -26.25 12.01
N VAL A 122 2.90 -25.30 12.31
CA VAL A 122 3.09 -24.06 11.54
C VAL A 122 4.56 -23.94 11.12
N HIS A 123 4.81 -23.99 9.82
CA HIS A 123 6.12 -23.73 9.25
C HIS A 123 6.30 -22.22 9.02
N MET A 124 7.40 -21.69 9.55
CA MET A 124 7.87 -20.35 9.24
C MET A 124 8.87 -20.44 8.09
N GLU A 125 8.62 -19.69 7.02
CA GLU A 125 9.48 -19.59 5.85
C GLU A 125 9.81 -18.12 5.61
N PHE A 126 11.07 -17.82 5.31
CA PHE A 126 11.48 -16.50 4.86
C PHE A 126 11.89 -16.61 3.39
N ASP A 127 11.14 -15.98 2.50
CA ASP A 127 11.42 -15.94 1.05
C ASP A 127 11.55 -14.49 0.55
N ASP A 128 11.76 -14.30 -0.76
CA ASP A 128 11.87 -12.97 -1.41
C ASP A 128 10.63 -12.06 -1.21
N ARG A 129 9.55 -12.54 -0.58
CA ARG A 129 8.31 -11.80 -0.28
C ARG A 129 8.12 -11.55 1.21
N GLY A 130 9.07 -11.95 2.06
CA GLY A 130 9.02 -11.65 3.49
C GLY A 130 8.84 -12.86 4.38
N LEU A 131 8.23 -12.61 5.53
CA LEU A 131 7.93 -13.61 6.56
C LEU A 131 6.59 -14.28 6.29
N HIS A 132 6.61 -15.59 6.07
CA HIS A 132 5.43 -16.42 5.80
C HIS A 132 5.27 -17.51 6.84
N PHE A 133 4.02 -17.77 7.19
CA PHE A 133 3.59 -18.84 8.06
C PHE A 133 2.61 -19.70 7.28
N LYS A 134 2.79 -21.01 7.29
CA LYS A 134 1.88 -21.96 6.64
C LYS A 134 1.65 -23.16 7.53
N THR A 135 0.41 -23.63 7.61
CA THR A 135 0.14 -24.93 8.23
C THR A 135 0.59 -26.05 7.31
N LYS A 136 1.05 -27.16 7.89
CA LYS A 136 1.56 -28.32 7.13
C LYS A 136 0.53 -28.91 6.16
N ASP A 137 -0.74 -28.87 6.53
CA ASP A 137 -1.86 -29.33 5.70
C ASP A 137 -2.21 -28.37 4.55
N GLY A 138 -1.60 -27.18 4.52
CA GLY A 138 -1.84 -26.10 3.55
C GLY A 138 -3.18 -25.39 3.74
N ASN A 139 -3.94 -25.69 4.80
CA ASN A 139 -5.23 -25.06 5.04
C ASN A 139 -5.11 -23.59 5.40
N PHE A 140 -4.04 -23.18 6.07
CA PHE A 140 -3.86 -21.80 6.50
C PHE A 140 -2.49 -21.26 6.09
N SER A 141 -2.49 -20.04 5.57
CA SER A 141 -1.29 -19.24 5.44
C SER A 141 -1.51 -17.82 5.95
N PHE A 142 -0.42 -17.21 6.40
CA PHE A 142 -0.34 -15.83 6.81
C PHE A 142 1.04 -15.29 6.43
N ALA A 143 1.07 -14.15 5.77
CA ALA A 143 2.28 -13.48 5.36
C ALA A 143 2.18 -12.01 5.73
N VAL A 144 3.23 -11.48 6.34
CA VAL A 144 3.39 -10.03 6.50
C VAL A 144 4.18 -9.55 5.30
N ASN A 145 3.66 -8.53 4.62
CA ASN A 145 4.36 -7.86 3.54
C ASN A 145 4.45 -6.36 3.83
N GLY A 146 5.52 -5.74 3.36
CA GLY A 146 5.74 -4.32 3.50
C GLY A 146 6.41 -3.71 2.29
N ARG A 147 6.43 -2.38 2.25
CA ARG A 147 7.34 -1.63 1.40
C ARG A 147 7.59 -0.23 1.93
N ILE A 148 8.81 0.27 1.76
CA ILE A 148 9.15 1.66 2.03
C ILE A 148 9.81 2.25 0.78
N GLN A 149 9.38 3.45 0.41
CA GLN A 149 9.87 4.18 -0.76
C GLN A 149 10.22 5.63 -0.41
N PRO A 150 11.43 5.92 0.11
CA PRO A 150 11.94 7.29 0.11
C PRO A 150 12.20 7.74 -1.33
N ALA A 151 11.79 8.95 -1.65
CA ALA A 151 11.99 9.55 -2.96
C ALA A 151 12.47 11.00 -2.84
N ALA A 152 13.19 11.45 -3.85
CA ALA A 152 13.67 12.82 -3.98
C ALA A 152 13.46 13.34 -5.40
N GLN A 153 13.35 14.66 -5.51
CA GLN A 153 13.15 15.41 -6.73
C GLN A 153 14.02 16.67 -6.71
N TYR A 154 14.71 16.92 -7.80
CA TYR A 154 15.44 18.15 -8.05
C TYR A 154 15.07 18.69 -9.44
N ASN A 155 14.46 19.87 -9.47
CA ASN A 155 14.06 20.55 -10.70
C ASN A 155 15.22 21.41 -11.18
N PHE A 156 15.95 20.95 -12.20
CA PHE A 156 17.12 21.64 -12.72
C PHE A 156 16.79 22.55 -13.92
N ILE A 157 15.58 22.41 -14.48
CA ILE A 157 14.92 23.41 -15.32
C ILE A 157 13.51 23.58 -14.75
N ASN A 158 13.09 24.82 -14.50
CA ASN A 158 11.85 25.14 -13.80
C ASN A 158 11.40 26.56 -14.14
N ASP A 159 11.07 26.80 -15.41
CA ASP A 159 10.79 28.14 -15.95
C ASP A 159 9.34 28.24 -16.48
N PRO A 160 8.32 28.18 -15.60
CA PRO A 160 6.94 28.48 -15.96
C PRO A 160 6.65 29.98 -15.87
N ASN A 161 5.62 30.43 -16.58
CA ASN A 161 5.12 31.78 -16.43
C ASN A 161 4.40 31.97 -15.07
N PRO A 162 4.31 33.20 -14.55
CA PRO A 162 3.44 33.49 -13.43
C PRO A 162 1.98 33.20 -13.79
N ALA A 163 1.19 32.73 -12.82
CA ALA A 163 -0.25 32.69 -12.97
C ALA A 163 -0.79 34.11 -13.28
N PHE A 164 -1.85 34.21 -14.09
CA PHE A 164 -2.44 35.51 -14.42
C PHE A 164 -2.83 36.28 -13.14
N GLY A 165 -2.38 37.54 -13.04
CA GLY A 165 -2.60 38.39 -11.86
C GLY A 165 -1.60 38.18 -10.71
N HIS A 166 -0.63 37.28 -10.84
CA HIS A 166 0.45 37.07 -9.89
C HIS A 166 1.79 37.58 -10.44
N SER A 167 2.69 37.97 -9.54
CA SER A 167 4.04 38.43 -9.89
C SER A 167 5.12 37.36 -9.76
N THR A 168 4.76 36.16 -9.28
CA THR A 168 5.68 35.05 -9.05
C THR A 168 5.39 33.89 -10.00
N PRO A 169 6.41 33.28 -10.62
CA PRO A 169 6.29 32.05 -11.40
C PRO A 169 5.59 30.91 -10.67
N ASN A 170 4.89 30.04 -11.40
CA ASN A 170 4.33 28.79 -10.88
C ASN A 170 5.41 27.70 -10.71
N GLU A 171 6.55 27.99 -10.09
CA GLU A 171 7.65 27.03 -9.99
C GLU A 171 7.29 25.75 -9.21
N LEU A 172 7.82 24.61 -9.65
CA LEU A 172 7.73 23.35 -8.92
C LEU A 172 8.78 23.27 -7.81
N ASN A 173 8.40 22.70 -6.68
CA ASN A 173 9.31 22.52 -5.54
C ASN A 173 10.23 21.32 -5.73
N SER A 174 11.50 21.50 -5.36
CA SER A 174 12.44 20.40 -5.15
C SER A 174 12.35 19.91 -3.71
N GLY A 175 12.67 18.64 -3.45
CA GLY A 175 12.65 18.11 -2.09
C GLY A 175 12.72 16.59 -2.02
N ALA A 176 12.36 16.06 -0.85
CA ALA A 176 12.28 14.62 -0.61
C ALA A 176 11.04 14.28 0.21
N ASN A 177 10.48 13.10 0.00
CA ASN A 177 9.35 12.58 0.76
C ASN A 177 9.42 11.06 0.94
N ILE A 178 8.52 10.53 1.76
CA ILE A 178 8.21 9.10 1.76
C ILE A 178 7.06 8.88 0.80
N ARG A 179 7.38 8.44 -0.41
CA ARG A 179 6.43 8.18 -1.50
C ARG A 179 5.41 7.12 -1.07
N ARG A 180 5.86 6.03 -0.46
CA ARG A 180 5.00 4.96 0.09
C ARG A 180 5.61 4.40 1.37
N ALA A 181 4.76 4.12 2.35
CA ALA A 181 5.11 3.35 3.54
C ALA A 181 3.96 2.39 3.78
N ARG A 182 4.05 1.16 3.26
CA ARG A 182 2.95 0.19 3.33
C ARG A 182 3.26 -0.97 4.23
N LEU A 183 2.24 -1.41 4.95
CA LEU A 183 2.22 -2.67 5.66
C LEU A 183 0.96 -3.42 5.26
N GLY A 184 1.09 -4.71 5.02
CA GLY A 184 0.00 -5.57 4.66
C GLY A 184 0.13 -6.95 5.26
N VAL A 185 -1.02 -7.60 5.34
CA VAL A 185 -1.14 -9.01 5.66
C VAL A 185 -1.90 -9.70 4.54
N GLU A 186 -1.44 -10.86 4.14
CA GLU A 186 -2.13 -11.69 3.16
C GLU A 186 -2.02 -13.15 3.53
N GLY A 187 -2.94 -13.96 3.01
CA GLY A 187 -2.90 -15.38 3.27
C GLY A 187 -4.08 -16.10 2.66
N THR A 188 -4.17 -17.38 2.99
CA THR A 188 -5.21 -18.28 2.50
C THR A 188 -5.82 -19.03 3.68
N PHE A 189 -7.13 -19.24 3.70
CA PHE A 189 -7.81 -20.14 4.62
C PHE A 189 -8.62 -21.19 3.84
N PHE A 190 -8.57 -22.43 4.32
CA PHE A 190 -9.14 -23.63 3.70
C PHE A 190 -8.75 -23.82 2.23
N LYS A 191 -7.53 -23.42 1.83
CA LYS A 191 -6.95 -23.52 0.47
C LYS A 191 -7.64 -22.72 -0.64
N ILE A 192 -8.89 -22.34 -0.47
CA ILE A 192 -9.72 -21.73 -1.51
C ILE A 192 -10.03 -20.25 -1.25
N TRP A 193 -9.80 -19.75 -0.04
CA TRP A 193 -10.09 -18.37 0.30
C TRP A 193 -8.81 -17.57 0.52
N ASP A 194 -8.47 -16.69 -0.41
CA ASP A 194 -7.38 -15.74 -0.19
C ASP A 194 -7.93 -14.47 0.48
N TYR A 195 -7.15 -13.86 1.37
CA TYR A 195 -7.43 -12.54 1.92
C TYR A 195 -6.21 -11.64 1.76
N LYS A 196 -6.44 -10.34 1.61
CA LYS A 196 -5.39 -9.32 1.65
C LYS A 196 -5.91 -8.06 2.31
N PHE A 197 -5.10 -7.52 3.21
CA PHE A 197 -5.24 -6.18 3.75
C PHE A 197 -3.91 -5.45 3.58
N GLU A 198 -3.91 -4.24 3.03
CA GLU A 198 -2.72 -3.40 2.85
C GLU A 198 -3.07 -1.94 3.16
N PHE A 199 -2.32 -1.36 4.12
CA PHE A 199 -2.44 0.03 4.55
C PHE A 199 -1.20 0.82 4.14
N ASP A 200 -1.39 2.03 3.62
CA ASP A 200 -0.34 2.97 3.22
C ASP A 200 -0.29 4.16 4.18
N PHE A 201 0.71 4.19 5.05
CA PHE A 201 0.93 5.22 6.06
C PHE A 201 1.39 6.56 5.46
N SER A 202 1.85 6.60 4.21
CA SER A 202 2.15 7.87 3.53
C SER A 202 0.93 8.51 2.87
N ARG A 203 -0.20 7.79 2.78
CA ARG A 203 -1.47 8.37 2.36
C ARG A 203 -2.08 9.14 3.54
N GLY A 204 -1.64 10.38 3.71
CA GLY A 204 -2.17 11.28 4.72
C GLY A 204 -3.01 12.39 4.09
N ASN A 205 -4.34 12.26 4.15
CA ASN A 205 -5.31 13.36 4.30
C ASN A 205 -6.78 12.92 4.16
N GLY A 206 -7.30 12.31 5.22
CA GLY A 206 -8.69 11.87 5.35
C GLY A 206 -8.87 10.99 6.60
N THR A 207 -10.00 10.30 6.67
CA THR A 207 -10.28 9.29 7.71
C THR A 207 -9.26 8.16 7.70
N VAL A 208 -9.23 7.35 8.76
CA VAL A 208 -8.42 6.11 8.85
C VAL A 208 -8.62 5.19 7.63
N ALA A 209 -9.74 5.26 6.92
CA ALA A 209 -9.96 4.47 5.70
C ALA A 209 -9.10 4.92 4.49
N SER A 210 -8.58 6.16 4.46
CA SER A 210 -7.84 6.72 3.32
C SER A 210 -6.51 6.03 3.00
N GLY A 211 -5.90 5.38 4.00
CA GLY A 211 -4.69 4.58 3.83
C GLY A 211 -4.94 3.18 3.25
N ILE A 212 -6.17 2.69 3.23
CA ILE A 212 -6.48 1.35 2.72
C ILE A 212 -6.25 1.31 1.21
N THR A 213 -5.42 0.37 0.77
CA THR A 213 -5.13 0.15 -0.66
C THR A 213 -5.72 -1.17 -1.13
N ASP A 214 -5.55 -2.25 -0.39
CA ASP A 214 -6.24 -3.52 -0.63
C ASP A 214 -6.95 -3.92 0.67
N ALA A 215 -8.20 -4.37 0.58
CA ALA A 215 -8.95 -4.97 1.67
C ALA A 215 -10.03 -5.88 1.07
N PHE A 216 -9.66 -7.09 0.68
CA PHE A 216 -10.57 -8.01 -0.01
C PHE A 216 -10.42 -9.46 0.45
N VAL A 217 -11.49 -10.23 0.22
CA VAL A 217 -11.48 -11.70 0.23
C VAL A 217 -11.70 -12.19 -1.19
N ARG A 218 -11.03 -13.27 -1.56
CA ARG A 218 -11.12 -13.91 -2.87
C ARG A 218 -11.41 -15.39 -2.72
N LEU A 219 -12.47 -15.86 -3.38
CA LEU A 219 -12.77 -17.27 -3.56
C LEU A 219 -12.09 -17.78 -4.84
N ASN A 220 -11.18 -18.74 -4.70
CA ASN A 220 -10.57 -19.49 -5.78
C ASN A 220 -11.49 -20.68 -6.12
N HIS A 221 -12.40 -20.48 -7.06
CA HIS A 221 -13.35 -21.53 -7.47
C HIS A 221 -12.66 -22.64 -8.27
N THR A 222 -11.68 -22.27 -9.09
CA THR A 222 -10.70 -23.17 -9.71
C THR A 222 -9.33 -22.49 -9.70
N ASP A 223 -8.30 -23.17 -10.18
CA ASP A 223 -6.98 -22.56 -10.38
C ASP A 223 -7.02 -21.35 -11.34
N ALA A 224 -7.98 -21.34 -12.27
CA ALA A 224 -8.14 -20.28 -13.26
C ALA A 224 -9.17 -19.22 -12.86
N LEU A 225 -10.30 -19.62 -12.24
CA LEU A 225 -11.44 -18.74 -11.97
C LEU A 225 -11.50 -18.34 -10.50
N SER A 226 -11.56 -17.04 -10.24
CA SER A 226 -11.70 -16.48 -8.90
C SER A 226 -12.69 -15.33 -8.82
N TYR A 227 -13.33 -15.20 -7.66
CA TYR A 227 -14.28 -14.14 -7.32
C TYR A 227 -13.70 -13.29 -6.19
N LYS A 228 -13.78 -11.97 -6.27
CA LYS A 228 -13.33 -11.04 -5.22
C LYS A 228 -14.50 -10.23 -4.67
N ILE A 229 -14.45 -9.92 -3.39
CA ILE A 229 -15.30 -8.95 -2.73
C ILE A 229 -14.46 -8.08 -1.79
N GLY A 230 -14.70 -6.77 -1.80
CA GLY A 230 -14.01 -5.79 -0.96
C GLY A 230 -13.36 -4.67 -1.76
N SER A 231 -12.33 -4.05 -1.19
CA SER A 231 -11.53 -2.99 -1.83
C SER A 231 -10.34 -3.56 -2.58
N PHE A 232 -10.28 -3.32 -3.89
CA PHE A 232 -9.21 -3.77 -4.77
C PHE A 232 -9.15 -2.89 -6.02
N LYS A 233 -8.01 -2.95 -6.74
CA LYS A 233 -7.87 -2.22 -8.01
C LYS A 233 -8.85 -2.69 -9.08
N GLU A 234 -9.40 -1.75 -9.82
CA GLU A 234 -10.14 -2.07 -11.04
C GLU A 234 -9.28 -2.82 -12.08
N PRO A 235 -9.85 -3.78 -12.83
CA PRO A 235 -9.17 -4.43 -13.94
C PRO A 235 -9.13 -3.50 -15.16
N PHE A 236 -8.20 -2.54 -15.17
CA PHE A 236 -8.00 -1.59 -16.25
C PHE A 236 -6.53 -1.19 -16.34
N SER A 237 -6.03 -0.98 -17.56
CA SER A 237 -4.65 -0.57 -17.86
C SER A 237 -3.54 -1.56 -17.48
N LEU A 238 -2.53 -1.68 -18.34
CA LEU A 238 -1.36 -2.53 -18.09
C LEU A 238 -0.48 -1.96 -16.97
N GLU A 239 -0.17 -0.67 -17.05
CA GLU A 239 0.70 -0.02 -16.07
C GLU A 239 0.02 0.15 -14.71
N GLU A 240 -1.30 0.34 -14.68
CA GLU A 240 -2.03 0.39 -13.42
C GLU A 240 -2.21 -0.99 -12.79
N ALA A 241 -2.49 -2.04 -13.59
CA ALA A 241 -2.55 -3.43 -13.11
C ALA A 241 -1.22 -3.93 -12.54
N ALA A 242 -0.09 -3.39 -13.02
CA ALA A 242 1.22 -3.65 -12.44
C ALA A 242 1.31 -3.12 -11.00
N SER A 243 1.93 -3.89 -10.12
CA SER A 243 2.28 -3.41 -8.79
C SER A 243 3.27 -2.25 -8.92
N ASN A 244 3.08 -1.19 -8.13
CA ASN A 244 4.02 -0.06 -8.10
C ASN A 244 5.47 -0.46 -7.71
N ARG A 245 5.67 -1.65 -7.12
CA ARG A 245 6.99 -2.25 -6.88
C ARG A 245 7.78 -2.53 -8.17
N PHE A 246 7.06 -2.79 -9.27
CA PHE A 246 7.64 -3.37 -10.48
C PHE A 246 7.54 -2.45 -11.70
N LEU A 247 7.12 -1.19 -11.50
CA LEU A 247 7.16 -0.16 -12.54
C LEU A 247 8.60 0.07 -13.00
N THR A 248 8.81 0.36 -14.28
CA THR A 248 10.13 0.70 -14.84
C THR A 248 10.55 2.09 -14.36
N PHE A 249 9.69 3.09 -14.53
CA PHE A 249 9.91 4.45 -14.04
C PHE A 249 9.38 4.65 -12.62
N ILE A 250 9.78 5.74 -11.94
CA ILE A 250 9.36 6.05 -10.57
C ILE A 250 7.85 6.34 -10.51
N GLU A 251 7.38 7.16 -11.45
CA GLU A 251 5.98 7.49 -11.61
C GLU A 251 5.42 6.87 -12.89
N ARG A 252 4.12 6.55 -12.85
CA ARG A 252 3.39 6.12 -14.04
C ARG A 252 3.32 7.23 -15.09
N HIS A 253 2.92 6.86 -16.29
CA HIS A 253 2.78 7.77 -17.42
C HIS A 253 1.60 8.72 -17.21
N MET A 254 1.67 9.91 -17.81
CA MET A 254 0.70 10.99 -17.56
C MET A 254 -0.74 10.54 -17.82
N ALA A 255 -0.99 9.87 -18.96
CA ALA A 255 -2.31 9.38 -19.32
C ALA A 255 -2.86 8.36 -18.30
N VAL A 256 -2.02 7.47 -17.75
CA VAL A 256 -2.44 6.47 -16.75
C VAL A 256 -2.77 7.15 -15.42
N ASN A 257 -1.93 8.08 -14.98
CA ASN A 257 -2.20 8.87 -13.77
C ASN A 257 -3.50 9.67 -13.90
N SER A 258 -3.72 10.33 -15.05
CA SER A 258 -4.87 11.19 -15.27
C SER A 258 -6.16 10.41 -15.51
N PHE A 259 -6.17 9.35 -16.30
CA PHE A 259 -7.43 8.67 -16.68
C PHE A 259 -7.75 7.44 -15.84
N VAL A 260 -6.81 6.95 -15.03
CA VAL A 260 -6.98 5.74 -14.22
C VAL A 260 -6.75 6.00 -12.73
N ASP A 261 -5.62 6.57 -12.32
CA ASP A 261 -5.35 6.82 -10.90
C ASP A 261 -6.16 8.01 -10.34
N ASN A 262 -6.33 9.10 -11.11
CA ASN A 262 -7.02 10.30 -10.67
C ASN A 262 -8.53 10.08 -10.39
N PRO A 263 -9.30 9.31 -11.20
CA PRO A 263 -10.65 8.86 -10.83
C PRO A 263 -10.69 7.79 -9.73
N ASN A 264 -9.56 7.54 -9.07
CA ASN A 264 -9.29 6.46 -8.12
C ASN A 264 -9.39 5.04 -8.72
N THR A 265 -8.26 4.35 -8.80
CA THR A 265 -8.21 2.94 -9.21
C THR A 265 -8.66 1.96 -8.12
N TYR A 266 -8.55 2.34 -6.84
CA TYR A 266 -8.83 1.46 -5.70
C TYR A 266 -10.27 1.63 -5.21
N LYS A 267 -11.16 0.73 -5.65
CA LYS A 267 -12.61 0.81 -5.42
C LYS A 267 -13.13 -0.37 -4.63
N THR A 268 -14.30 -0.21 -4.01
CA THR A 268 -14.98 -1.28 -3.27
C THR A 268 -16.07 -1.92 -4.12
N GLY A 269 -16.11 -3.25 -4.17
CA GLY A 269 -17.19 -3.95 -4.87
C GLY A 269 -16.92 -5.44 -5.05
N ILE A 270 -17.40 -5.97 -6.17
CA ILE A 270 -17.23 -7.37 -6.55
C ILE A 270 -16.47 -7.48 -7.87
N GLY A 271 -15.74 -8.58 -8.06
CA GLY A 271 -15.04 -8.83 -9.31
C GLY A 271 -14.87 -10.31 -9.61
N VAL A 272 -14.78 -10.62 -10.89
CA VAL A 272 -14.48 -11.95 -11.42
C VAL A 272 -13.16 -11.86 -12.18
N ASN A 273 -12.28 -12.83 -11.97
CA ASN A 273 -11.01 -12.93 -12.66
C ASN A 273 -10.83 -14.36 -13.16
N TYR A 274 -10.58 -14.49 -14.47
CA TYR A 274 -10.17 -15.73 -15.11
C TYR A 274 -8.74 -15.56 -15.61
N ALA A 275 -7.84 -16.43 -15.20
CA ALA A 275 -6.43 -16.34 -15.58
C ALA A 275 -5.83 -17.72 -15.87
N VAL A 276 -5.28 -17.88 -17.06
CA VAL A 276 -4.48 -19.02 -17.50
C VAL A 276 -3.19 -18.49 -18.14
N PRO A 277 -2.12 -19.29 -18.31
CA PRO A 277 -0.83 -18.76 -18.76
C PRO A 277 -0.87 -17.84 -19.98
N ARG A 278 -1.78 -18.08 -20.95
CA ARG A 278 -1.88 -17.24 -22.16
C ARG A 278 -2.90 -16.11 -22.08
N TRP A 279 -3.88 -16.15 -21.17
CA TRP A 279 -5.03 -15.24 -21.18
C TRP A 279 -5.44 -14.85 -19.77
N GLN A 280 -5.76 -13.56 -19.58
CA GLN A 280 -6.30 -13.04 -18.34
C GLN A 280 -7.47 -12.10 -18.65
N THR A 281 -8.61 -12.37 -18.01
CA THR A 281 -9.81 -11.53 -18.06
C THR A 281 -10.20 -11.11 -16.66
N GLY A 282 -10.52 -9.85 -16.48
CA GLY A 282 -11.04 -9.29 -15.23
C GLY A 282 -12.27 -8.46 -15.53
N ILE A 283 -13.33 -8.65 -14.75
CA ILE A 283 -14.54 -7.83 -14.79
C ILE A 283 -14.85 -7.45 -13.36
N ALA A 284 -15.22 -6.19 -13.12
CA ALA A 284 -15.58 -5.71 -11.80
C ALA A 284 -16.79 -4.76 -11.85
N PHE A 285 -17.58 -4.82 -10.78
CA PHE A 285 -18.62 -3.85 -10.48
C PHE A 285 -18.31 -3.24 -9.13
N GLN A 286 -17.88 -1.98 -9.12
CA GLN A 286 -17.28 -1.32 -7.96
C GLN A 286 -17.76 0.11 -7.84
N THR A 287 -17.58 0.71 -6.68
CA THR A 287 -17.88 2.12 -6.40
C THR A 287 -16.83 2.69 -5.45
N GLU A 288 -16.73 4.01 -5.40
CA GLU A 288 -15.91 4.68 -4.40
C GLU A 288 -16.42 4.36 -2.99
N PRO A 289 -15.52 4.08 -2.02
CA PRO A 289 -15.94 3.93 -0.64
C PRO A 289 -16.51 5.27 -0.13
N VAL A 290 -17.79 5.28 0.21
CA VAL A 290 -18.41 6.43 0.88
C VAL A 290 -17.99 6.42 2.35
N GLY A 291 -17.12 7.34 2.75
CA GLY A 291 -16.68 7.44 4.14
C GLY A 291 -17.81 7.88 5.08
N GLY A 292 -17.80 7.34 6.31
CA GLY A 292 -18.76 7.70 7.34
C GLY A 292 -18.50 9.10 7.90
N TRP A 293 -19.57 9.88 8.02
CA TRP A 293 -19.64 11.17 8.73
C TRP A 293 -18.99 12.36 8.02
N SER A 294 -19.82 13.16 7.34
CA SER A 294 -19.47 14.39 6.60
C SER A 294 -18.60 14.18 5.36
N SER A 295 -18.66 15.13 4.44
CA SER A 295 -17.82 15.26 3.23
C SER A 295 -16.31 15.26 3.49
N ALA A 296 -15.87 15.21 4.75
CA ALA A 296 -14.49 15.00 5.16
C ALA A 296 -13.96 13.56 4.94
N SER A 297 -14.86 12.60 4.71
CA SER A 297 -14.55 11.17 4.66
C SER A 297 -14.60 10.58 3.25
N THR A 298 -15.02 11.37 2.27
CA THR A 298 -15.10 11.04 0.84
C THR A 298 -14.09 11.88 0.05
N SER A 299 -13.85 11.54 -1.21
CA SER A 299 -12.98 12.28 -2.15
C SER A 299 -13.36 13.75 -2.38
N VAL A 300 -14.42 14.24 -1.72
CA VAL A 300 -15.06 15.56 -1.90
C VAL A 300 -14.75 16.57 -0.79
N ASN A 301 -13.68 16.40 0.00
CA ASN A 301 -13.34 17.32 1.09
C ASN A 301 -12.73 18.65 0.58
N ALA A 302 -13.35 19.78 0.93
CA ALA A 302 -12.87 21.14 0.63
C ALA A 302 -11.97 21.76 1.72
N ASN A 303 -11.85 21.14 2.91
CA ASN A 303 -11.07 21.66 4.04
C ASN A 303 -9.59 21.24 4.01
N GLY A 304 -8.94 21.51 2.89
CA GLY A 304 -7.50 21.79 2.87
C GLY A 304 -6.59 20.63 3.24
N ASN A 305 -6.87 19.42 2.76
CA ASN A 305 -5.95 18.33 2.92
C ASN A 305 -6.05 17.38 1.70
N GLN A 306 -5.06 17.50 0.81
CA GLN A 306 -4.98 16.90 -0.54
C GLN A 306 -5.29 15.39 -0.53
N SER A 307 -6.50 15.01 -0.93
CA SER A 307 -6.78 13.64 -1.38
C SER A 307 -5.84 13.33 -2.55
N ARG A 308 -5.28 12.11 -2.59
CA ARG A 308 -4.39 11.65 -3.68
C ARG A 308 -5.03 11.82 -5.07
N ASN A 309 -6.35 11.89 -5.11
CA ASN A 309 -7.22 11.81 -6.29
C ASN A 309 -7.95 13.14 -6.57
N ASN A 310 -7.28 14.25 -6.27
CA ASN A 310 -7.65 15.65 -6.56
C ASN A 310 -8.54 15.80 -7.81
N GLY A 311 -9.86 15.99 -7.65
CA GLY A 311 -10.79 16.16 -8.77
C GLY A 311 -11.72 15.00 -9.08
N SER A 312 -11.60 13.84 -8.41
CA SER A 312 -12.39 12.65 -8.77
C SER A 312 -13.91 12.87 -8.70
N GLY A 313 -14.38 13.86 -7.95
CA GLY A 313 -15.81 14.16 -7.78
C GLY A 313 -16.58 13.07 -7.05
N ASP A 314 -17.91 13.20 -7.05
CA ASP A 314 -18.86 12.23 -6.50
C ASP A 314 -19.17 11.16 -7.57
N THR A 315 -18.23 10.22 -7.78
CA THR A 315 -18.46 9.11 -8.71
C THR A 315 -19.35 8.04 -8.08
N GLY A 316 -20.35 7.58 -8.82
CA GLY A 316 -21.20 6.46 -8.46
C GLY A 316 -20.61 5.10 -8.82
N TRP A 317 -21.47 4.20 -9.25
CA TRP A 317 -21.08 2.85 -9.63
C TRP A 317 -20.27 2.82 -10.93
N THR A 318 -19.36 1.86 -11.00
CA THR A 318 -18.47 1.60 -12.13
C THR A 318 -18.63 0.14 -12.56
N ALA A 319 -18.92 -0.09 -13.84
CA ALA A 319 -18.80 -1.39 -14.48
C ALA A 319 -17.60 -1.37 -15.42
N ILE A 320 -16.62 -2.25 -15.19
CA ILE A 320 -15.33 -2.18 -15.88
C ILE A 320 -14.75 -3.57 -16.14
N GLY A 321 -14.02 -3.71 -17.24
CA GLY A 321 -13.35 -4.95 -17.58
C GLY A 321 -12.11 -4.76 -18.43
N ARG A 322 -11.26 -5.78 -18.39
CA ARG A 322 -10.01 -5.89 -19.15
C ARG A 322 -9.81 -7.33 -19.60
N ILE A 323 -9.44 -7.50 -20.86
CA ILE A 323 -9.05 -8.76 -21.46
C ILE A 323 -7.63 -8.60 -21.98
N THR A 324 -6.75 -9.50 -21.59
CA THR A 324 -5.36 -9.51 -22.02
C THR A 324 -4.92 -10.92 -22.37
N GLY A 325 -3.89 -11.01 -23.22
CA GLY A 325 -3.28 -12.27 -23.52
C GLY A 325 -1.91 -12.13 -24.14
N ARG A 326 -1.22 -13.27 -24.25
CA ARG A 326 0.10 -13.41 -24.86
C ARG A 326 0.00 -14.24 -26.15
N PRO A 327 -0.55 -13.67 -27.26
CA PRO A 327 -0.79 -14.43 -28.49
C PRO A 327 0.49 -15.05 -29.03
N TRP A 328 1.60 -14.29 -29.05
CA TRP A 328 2.94 -14.83 -29.28
C TRP A 328 3.65 -15.03 -27.94
N MET A 329 4.17 -16.22 -27.72
CA MET A 329 4.94 -16.61 -26.54
C MET A 329 5.75 -17.87 -26.86
N GLU A 330 7.08 -17.75 -26.81
CA GLU A 330 8.01 -18.90 -26.86
C GLU A 330 8.21 -19.47 -25.44
N ASP A 331 8.45 -18.57 -24.49
CA ASP A 331 8.64 -18.87 -23.07
C ASP A 331 8.32 -17.62 -22.20
N GLU A 332 8.53 -17.70 -20.88
CA GLU A 332 8.24 -16.60 -19.94
C GLU A 332 9.16 -15.36 -20.11
N THR A 333 10.19 -15.44 -20.95
CA THR A 333 11.13 -14.36 -21.27
C THR A 333 10.97 -13.83 -22.70
N LYS A 334 10.10 -14.44 -23.50
CA LYS A 334 9.86 -14.09 -24.90
C LYS A 334 8.38 -14.16 -25.23
N PHE A 335 7.69 -13.03 -25.14
CA PHE A 335 6.26 -12.94 -25.40
C PHE A 335 5.84 -11.56 -25.87
N LEU A 336 4.71 -11.50 -26.56
CA LEU A 336 3.98 -10.29 -26.88
C LEU A 336 2.66 -10.35 -26.13
N HIS A 337 2.50 -9.46 -25.18
CA HIS A 337 1.25 -9.18 -24.49
C HIS A 337 0.44 -8.17 -25.30
N VAL A 338 -0.87 -8.40 -25.42
CA VAL A 338 -1.84 -7.44 -25.95
C VAL A 338 -3.06 -7.41 -25.05
N GLY A 339 -3.72 -6.27 -24.97
CA GLY A 339 -4.90 -6.12 -24.15
C GLY A 339 -5.79 -4.98 -24.54
N ILE A 340 -7.06 -5.09 -24.12
CA ILE A 340 -8.05 -4.04 -24.22
C ILE A 340 -8.78 -3.91 -22.88
N SER A 341 -9.15 -2.69 -22.52
CA SER A 341 -9.92 -2.38 -21.32
C SER A 341 -11.06 -1.44 -21.68
N ALA A 342 -12.21 -1.58 -21.01
CA ALA A 342 -13.34 -0.69 -21.16
C ALA A 342 -14.11 -0.58 -19.85
N GLY A 343 -14.69 0.59 -19.55
CA GLY A 343 -15.57 0.74 -18.41
C GLY A 343 -16.42 2.00 -18.46
N HIS A 344 -17.54 1.93 -17.74
CA HIS A 344 -18.52 3.02 -17.57
C HIS A 344 -18.57 3.41 -16.10
N THR A 345 -18.55 4.70 -15.81
CA THR A 345 -18.68 5.23 -14.44
C THR A 345 -19.73 6.32 -14.39
N ASP A 346 -20.71 6.15 -13.51
CA ASP A 346 -21.69 7.20 -13.21
C ASP A 346 -21.04 8.32 -12.39
N VAL A 347 -21.51 9.55 -12.58
CA VAL A 347 -21.06 10.73 -11.83
C VAL A 347 -22.26 11.50 -11.35
N ASN A 348 -22.25 11.84 -10.07
CA ASN A 348 -23.30 12.63 -9.45
C ASN A 348 -22.87 14.10 -9.32
N THR A 349 -23.76 15.00 -9.72
CA THR A 349 -23.62 16.44 -9.52
C THR A 349 -24.73 16.90 -8.60
N GLN A 350 -24.40 17.50 -7.46
CA GLN A 350 -25.41 17.92 -6.49
C GLN A 350 -25.83 19.37 -6.74
N TYR A 351 -27.14 19.60 -6.64
CA TYR A 351 -27.77 20.91 -6.73
C TYR A 351 -28.54 21.19 -5.44
N ARG A 352 -28.59 22.46 -5.03
CA ARG A 352 -29.46 22.93 -3.95
C ARG A 352 -30.90 22.98 -4.43
N ALA A 353 -31.83 23.13 -3.49
CA ALA A 353 -33.25 23.26 -3.78
C ALA A 353 -33.58 24.49 -4.66
N ASP A 354 -32.75 25.54 -4.63
CA ASP A 354 -32.89 26.72 -5.49
C ASP A 354 -32.31 26.53 -6.91
N GLY A 355 -31.80 25.33 -7.22
CA GLY A 355 -31.21 24.98 -8.51
C GLY A 355 -29.76 25.44 -8.70
N THR A 356 -29.15 26.09 -7.70
CA THR A 356 -27.72 26.42 -7.73
C THR A 356 -26.88 25.17 -7.47
N MET A 357 -25.73 25.05 -8.14
CA MET A 357 -24.85 23.90 -7.96
C MET A 357 -24.15 23.96 -6.59
N VAL A 358 -24.07 22.82 -5.91
CA VAL A 358 -23.33 22.70 -4.65
C VAL A 358 -21.84 22.67 -4.96
N GLY A 359 -21.07 23.53 -4.30
CA GLY A 359 -19.64 23.65 -4.55
C GLY A 359 -19.29 23.95 -6.00
N GLU A 360 -20.15 24.71 -6.68
CA GLU A 360 -19.84 25.30 -7.99
C GLU A 360 -18.48 25.96 -7.92
N GLY A 361 -17.59 25.53 -8.81
CA GLY A 361 -16.23 26.00 -8.75
C GLY A 361 -15.43 25.46 -7.54
N SER A 362 -15.58 24.19 -7.22
CA SER A 362 -14.57 23.44 -6.48
C SER A 362 -13.99 22.35 -7.37
N GLY A 363 -12.70 22.03 -7.22
CA GLY A 363 -12.04 20.92 -7.90
C GLY A 363 -12.42 19.55 -7.33
N GLY A 364 -13.71 19.33 -7.05
CA GLY A 364 -14.23 18.04 -6.57
C GLY A 364 -15.12 18.07 -5.33
N GLY A 365 -15.56 19.21 -4.79
CA GLY A 365 -16.46 19.28 -3.64
C GLY A 365 -17.93 19.50 -4.04
N GLY A 366 -18.79 18.48 -3.89
CA GLY A 366 -20.25 18.65 -3.91
C GLY A 366 -20.94 18.91 -5.25
N GLY A 367 -20.27 18.97 -6.41
CA GLY A 367 -21.00 19.31 -7.64
C GLY A 367 -20.39 18.91 -8.98
N GLY A 368 -19.33 18.11 -9.03
CA GLY A 368 -18.77 17.65 -10.30
C GLY A 368 -17.41 16.98 -10.17
N MET A 369 -16.70 16.80 -11.28
CA MET A 369 -15.38 16.18 -11.35
C MET A 369 -14.48 16.91 -12.35
N SER A 370 -13.17 16.69 -12.27
CA SER A 370 -12.16 17.23 -13.17
C SER A 370 -11.05 16.21 -13.40
N PHE A 371 -10.43 16.22 -14.58
CA PHE A 371 -9.21 15.47 -14.85
C PHE A 371 -8.00 16.41 -14.74
N THR A 372 -6.93 15.92 -14.12
CA THR A 372 -5.69 16.68 -13.97
C THR A 372 -4.46 15.86 -14.33
N ALA A 373 -3.39 16.53 -14.75
CA ALA A 373 -2.10 15.91 -15.01
C ALA A 373 -0.98 16.70 -14.33
N PHE A 374 -0.01 15.96 -13.78
CA PHE A 374 1.22 16.49 -13.18
C PHE A 374 2.42 15.91 -13.95
N PRO A 375 3.61 16.54 -13.89
CA PRO A 375 4.70 16.28 -14.83
C PRO A 375 5.54 15.05 -14.48
N GLY A 376 4.88 13.96 -14.07
CA GLY A 376 5.54 12.71 -13.81
C GLY A 376 6.46 12.70 -12.58
N THR A 377 6.20 13.61 -11.64
CA THR A 377 6.90 13.80 -10.37
C THR A 377 6.01 13.45 -9.18
N ASN A 378 6.58 13.23 -7.99
CA ASN A 378 5.80 12.87 -6.80
C ASN A 378 6.21 13.58 -5.51
N VAL A 379 7.29 14.36 -5.49
CA VAL A 379 7.55 15.25 -4.36
C VAL A 379 6.65 16.47 -4.47
N ASP A 380 6.68 17.14 -5.63
CA ASP A 380 5.68 18.14 -6.01
C ASP A 380 4.71 17.51 -7.02
N ARG A 381 3.41 17.49 -6.70
CA ARG A 381 2.33 16.96 -7.54
C ARG A 381 1.41 18.08 -8.05
N THR A 382 1.93 19.30 -8.19
CA THR A 382 1.17 20.40 -8.76
C THR A 382 0.69 20.03 -10.17
N ASN A 383 -0.60 20.25 -10.41
CA ASN A 383 -1.21 19.95 -11.71
C ASN A 383 -0.79 21.04 -12.70
N ILE A 384 -0.19 20.61 -13.81
CA ILE A 384 0.18 21.46 -14.94
C ILE A 384 -0.95 21.53 -15.97
N LEU A 385 -1.76 20.47 -16.05
CA LEU A 385 -2.96 20.42 -16.87
C LEU A 385 -4.18 20.13 -15.98
N ASN A 386 -5.32 20.71 -16.32
CA ASN A 386 -6.55 20.58 -15.54
C ASN A 386 -7.73 20.91 -16.45
N THR A 387 -8.75 20.06 -16.54
CA THR A 387 -9.95 20.32 -17.36
C THR A 387 -10.87 21.41 -16.82
N GLY A 388 -10.65 21.85 -15.58
CA GLY A 388 -11.67 22.51 -14.78
C GLY A 388 -12.75 21.51 -14.35
N ASN A 389 -13.68 21.98 -13.52
CA ASN A 389 -14.88 21.23 -13.17
C ASN A 389 -15.73 21.03 -14.42
N LEU A 390 -16.02 19.76 -14.72
CA LEU A 390 -16.86 19.31 -15.83
C LEU A 390 -18.36 19.48 -15.53
N SER A 391 -18.71 20.08 -14.40
CA SER A 391 -20.03 20.61 -14.12
C SER A 391 -19.93 22.09 -13.73
N ASN A 392 -20.74 22.94 -14.35
CA ASN A 392 -20.88 24.35 -14.01
C ASN A 392 -22.25 24.91 -14.40
N GLY A 393 -22.71 25.96 -13.72
CA GLY A 393 -23.99 26.63 -13.96
C GLY A 393 -25.16 26.04 -13.18
N ALA A 394 -26.12 26.91 -12.85
CA ALA A 394 -27.38 26.52 -12.21
C ALA A 394 -28.27 25.68 -13.14
N LEU A 395 -29.22 24.92 -12.59
CA LEU A 395 -30.20 24.16 -13.39
C LEU A 395 -31.05 25.03 -14.33
N THR A 396 -31.21 26.31 -14.02
CA THR A 396 -31.95 27.24 -14.87
C THR A 396 -31.09 27.84 -15.98
N ASP A 397 -29.76 27.67 -15.95
CA ASP A 397 -28.86 28.22 -16.96
C ASP A 397 -28.88 27.34 -18.23
N PRO A 398 -29.26 27.88 -19.40
CA PRO A 398 -29.25 27.14 -20.66
C PRO A 398 -27.84 26.76 -21.12
N ASN A 399 -26.79 27.44 -20.64
CA ASN A 399 -25.40 27.18 -20.98
C ASN A 399 -24.69 26.31 -19.91
N ARG A 400 -25.45 25.75 -18.95
CA ARG A 400 -24.88 24.86 -17.94
C ARG A 400 -24.23 23.65 -18.59
N ARG A 401 -23.16 23.17 -17.97
CA ARG A 401 -22.60 21.84 -18.25
C ARG A 401 -22.76 21.00 -17.03
N GLN A 402 -23.08 19.73 -17.23
CA GLN A 402 -23.25 18.78 -16.14
C GLN A 402 -22.79 17.43 -16.64
N ILE A 403 -21.67 16.94 -16.10
CA ILE A 403 -21.26 15.57 -16.33
C ILE A 403 -22.19 14.62 -15.56
N SER A 404 -22.63 13.56 -16.24
CA SER A 404 -23.45 12.49 -15.67
C SER A 404 -22.73 11.15 -15.65
N SER A 405 -21.77 10.95 -16.56
CA SER A 405 -20.93 9.74 -16.60
C SER A 405 -19.69 9.96 -17.45
N PHE A 406 -18.75 9.02 -17.38
CA PHE A 406 -17.64 8.93 -18.32
C PHE A 406 -17.35 7.47 -18.70
N ASP A 407 -16.95 7.27 -19.96
CA ASP A 407 -16.54 5.97 -20.49
C ASP A 407 -15.04 5.95 -20.72
N ARG A 408 -14.36 4.92 -20.25
CA ARG A 408 -12.91 4.74 -20.44
C ARG A 408 -12.64 3.58 -21.36
N TYR A 409 -11.70 3.77 -22.28
CA TYR A 409 -11.19 2.76 -23.19
C TYR A 409 -9.67 2.74 -23.14
N GLY A 410 -9.09 1.54 -23.16
CA GLY A 410 -7.65 1.34 -23.19
C GLY A 410 -7.25 0.25 -24.17
N ALA A 411 -6.17 0.48 -24.90
CA ALA A 411 -5.49 -0.52 -25.71
C ALA A 411 -4.02 -0.57 -25.30
N GLU A 412 -3.50 -1.76 -25.06
CA GLU A 412 -2.18 -1.98 -24.47
C GLU A 412 -1.41 -3.06 -25.23
N SER A 413 -0.09 -2.89 -25.30
CA SER A 413 0.84 -3.86 -25.87
C SER A 413 2.14 -3.88 -25.09
N TRP A 414 2.71 -5.07 -24.91
CA TRP A 414 3.99 -5.24 -24.22
C TRP A 414 4.78 -6.41 -24.78
N LEU A 415 5.86 -6.10 -25.50
CA LEU A 415 6.82 -7.07 -26.01
C LEU A 415 7.94 -7.27 -24.98
N VAL A 416 8.24 -8.52 -24.67
CA VAL A 416 9.45 -8.93 -23.93
C VAL A 416 10.21 -9.90 -24.83
N TYR A 417 11.49 -9.62 -25.07
CA TYR A 417 12.40 -10.46 -25.85
C TYR A 417 13.74 -10.55 -25.13
N GLY A 418 13.84 -11.48 -24.18
CA GLY A 418 15.01 -11.62 -23.32
C GLY A 418 15.25 -10.32 -22.53
N PRO A 419 16.42 -9.67 -22.64
CA PRO A 419 16.71 -8.43 -21.93
C PRO A 419 16.00 -7.19 -22.48
N PHE A 420 15.50 -7.24 -23.70
CA PHE A 420 14.76 -6.14 -24.30
C PHE A 420 13.28 -6.20 -23.96
N SER A 421 12.68 -5.04 -23.70
CA SER A 421 11.25 -4.88 -23.46
C SER A 421 10.75 -3.59 -24.13
N ALA A 422 9.56 -3.62 -24.70
CA ALA A 422 8.87 -2.46 -25.25
C ALA A 422 7.40 -2.49 -24.85
N GLN A 423 6.91 -1.43 -24.21
CA GLN A 423 5.55 -1.32 -23.71
C GLN A 423 4.90 -0.04 -24.24
N ALA A 424 3.63 -0.12 -24.62
CA ALA A 424 2.85 1.04 -25.02
C ALA A 424 1.37 0.88 -24.63
N GLU A 425 0.71 2.00 -24.42
CA GLU A 425 -0.71 2.05 -24.10
C GLU A 425 -1.34 3.34 -24.63
N PHE A 426 -2.54 3.21 -25.17
CA PHE A 426 -3.40 4.32 -25.58
C PHE A 426 -4.67 4.30 -24.73
N LEU A 427 -5.04 5.46 -24.20
CA LEU A 427 -6.18 5.67 -23.32
C LEU A 427 -7.09 6.77 -23.89
N ARG A 428 -8.40 6.55 -23.78
CA ARG A 428 -9.43 7.53 -24.13
C ARG A 428 -10.52 7.54 -23.07
N THR A 429 -10.94 8.74 -22.67
CA THR A 429 -12.05 8.96 -21.74
C THR A 429 -13.11 9.83 -22.40
N ASN A 430 -14.28 9.28 -22.70
CA ASN A 430 -15.43 10.05 -23.20
C ASN A 430 -16.18 10.68 -22.04
N ILE A 431 -16.57 11.94 -22.20
CA ILE A 431 -17.31 12.72 -21.20
C ILE A 431 -18.76 12.82 -21.64
N ASN A 432 -19.69 12.40 -20.77
CA ASN A 432 -21.12 12.34 -21.09
C ASN A 432 -21.93 13.22 -20.14
N GLY A 433 -22.93 13.93 -20.67
CA GLY A 433 -23.89 14.68 -19.87
C GLY A 433 -24.51 15.86 -20.61
N VAL A 434 -25.07 16.81 -19.86
CA VAL A 434 -25.65 18.03 -20.42
C VAL A 434 -24.53 18.98 -20.83
N GLY A 435 -24.65 19.55 -22.03
CA GLY A 435 -23.65 20.47 -22.57
C GLY A 435 -22.38 19.78 -23.10
N TYR A 436 -22.44 18.45 -23.27
CA TYR A 436 -21.43 17.63 -23.92
C TYR A 436 -22.01 16.93 -25.15
N ASP A 437 -21.28 17.00 -26.26
CA ASP A 437 -21.54 16.35 -27.54
C ASP A 437 -20.26 15.66 -28.03
N ASN A 438 -20.04 14.42 -27.57
CA ASN A 438 -18.90 13.56 -27.93
C ASN A 438 -17.52 14.10 -27.54
N GLU A 439 -17.43 14.94 -26.50
CA GLU A 439 -16.14 15.32 -25.92
C GLU A 439 -15.40 14.12 -25.32
N HIS A 440 -14.08 14.13 -25.51
CA HIS A 440 -13.21 13.07 -25.02
C HIS A 440 -11.82 13.59 -24.72
N LEU A 441 -11.14 12.92 -23.80
CA LEU A 441 -9.75 13.16 -23.43
C LEU A 441 -8.92 11.97 -23.91
N THR A 442 -7.71 12.22 -24.39
CA THR A 442 -6.85 11.14 -24.91
C THR A 442 -5.43 11.25 -24.41
N GLY A 443 -4.73 10.13 -24.39
CA GLY A 443 -3.32 10.12 -24.05
C GLY A 443 -2.72 8.77 -24.34
N TYR A 444 -1.43 8.75 -24.60
CA TYR A 444 -0.70 7.52 -24.83
C TYR A 444 0.71 7.63 -24.28
N TYR A 445 1.32 6.48 -24.07
CA TYR A 445 2.75 6.40 -23.82
C TYR A 445 3.35 5.21 -24.53
N GLY A 446 4.67 5.29 -24.71
CA GLY A 446 5.49 4.18 -25.14
C GLY A 446 6.85 4.28 -24.50
N PHE A 447 7.40 3.14 -24.06
CA PHE A 447 8.78 3.08 -23.59
C PHE A 447 9.46 1.78 -23.99
N VAL A 448 10.77 1.85 -24.06
CA VAL A 448 11.65 0.69 -24.21
C VAL A 448 12.56 0.58 -22.99
N SER A 449 12.91 -0.64 -22.64
CA SER A 449 13.92 -0.90 -21.62
C SER A 449 14.81 -2.08 -21.98
N TYR A 450 16.02 -2.07 -21.43
CA TYR A 450 17.00 -3.11 -21.67
C TYR A 450 17.77 -3.45 -20.39
N PHE A 451 17.80 -4.72 -20.02
CA PHE A 451 18.65 -5.21 -18.94
C PHE A 451 20.08 -5.45 -19.43
N LEU A 452 21.01 -4.58 -19.02
CA LEU A 452 22.44 -4.65 -19.35
C LEU A 452 23.09 -5.94 -18.84
N THR A 453 22.55 -6.50 -17.77
CA THR A 453 23.00 -7.72 -17.09
C THR A 453 22.29 -8.99 -17.57
N GLY A 454 21.37 -8.86 -18.53
CA GLY A 454 20.75 -9.97 -19.25
C GLY A 454 19.50 -10.57 -18.62
N GLU A 455 18.97 -10.04 -17.52
CA GLU A 455 17.65 -10.38 -16.97
C GLU A 455 16.52 -10.12 -17.97
N SER A 456 15.34 -10.65 -17.70
CA SER A 456 14.13 -10.39 -18.51
C SER A 456 13.03 -9.87 -17.62
N LYS A 457 12.12 -9.09 -18.19
CA LYS A 457 10.92 -8.69 -17.45
C LYS A 457 10.09 -9.92 -17.09
N ALA A 458 9.54 -9.93 -15.87
CA ALA A 458 8.70 -11.01 -15.38
C ALA A 458 7.21 -10.66 -15.53
N TYR A 459 6.37 -11.68 -15.76
CA TYR A 459 4.94 -11.55 -15.95
C TYR A 459 4.16 -12.14 -14.77
N HIS A 460 3.07 -11.49 -14.37
CA HIS A 460 2.14 -11.97 -13.35
C HIS A 460 0.81 -12.34 -13.99
N VAL A 461 0.63 -13.64 -14.30
CA VAL A 461 -0.51 -14.16 -15.08
C VAL A 461 -1.86 -13.68 -14.56
N ARG A 462 -2.07 -13.72 -13.24
CA ARG A 462 -3.37 -13.35 -12.62
C ARG A 462 -3.75 -11.87 -12.77
N ASN A 463 -2.75 -11.00 -12.93
CA ASN A 463 -2.96 -9.56 -13.12
C ASN A 463 -2.78 -9.14 -14.58
N GLY A 464 -2.24 -10.03 -15.42
CA GLY A 464 -1.84 -9.71 -16.78
C GLY A 464 -0.87 -8.52 -16.86
N ALA A 465 0.15 -8.48 -15.99
CA ALA A 465 1.01 -7.31 -15.82
C ALA A 465 2.42 -7.66 -15.32
N ALA A 466 3.29 -6.65 -15.19
CA ALA A 466 4.67 -6.82 -14.73
C ALA A 466 4.78 -7.38 -13.29
N ASN A 467 5.82 -8.18 -13.07
CA ASN A 467 6.10 -8.89 -11.82
C ASN A 467 7.53 -8.62 -11.31
N ARG A 468 7.85 -9.17 -10.12
CA ARG A 468 9.14 -9.04 -9.45
C ARG A 468 10.28 -9.49 -10.35
N ILE A 469 11.31 -8.65 -10.44
CA ILE A 469 12.59 -8.99 -11.09
C ILE A 469 13.48 -9.69 -10.08
N LYS A 470 14.02 -10.84 -10.47
CA LYS A 470 15.02 -11.57 -9.71
C LYS A 470 16.36 -11.45 -10.43
N PRO A 471 17.35 -10.74 -9.87
CA PRO A 471 18.68 -10.65 -10.47
C PRO A 471 19.28 -12.04 -10.69
N LYS A 472 19.88 -12.29 -11.86
CA LYS A 472 20.53 -13.58 -12.17
C LYS A 472 21.74 -13.81 -11.25
N LYS A 473 22.43 -12.73 -10.90
CA LYS A 473 23.53 -12.70 -9.94
C LYS A 473 23.28 -11.57 -8.94
N PRO A 474 22.62 -11.86 -7.79
CA PRO A 474 22.38 -10.87 -6.75
C PRO A 474 23.68 -10.18 -6.32
N PHE A 475 23.57 -8.91 -5.92
CA PHE A 475 24.70 -8.10 -5.53
C PHE A 475 25.45 -8.72 -4.34
N ASN A 476 26.78 -8.71 -4.40
CA ASN A 476 27.64 -9.15 -3.31
C ASN A 476 28.92 -8.30 -3.29
N TRP A 477 29.18 -7.62 -2.17
CA TRP A 477 30.35 -6.77 -1.95
C TRP A 477 31.69 -7.45 -2.26
N ASN A 478 31.79 -8.74 -1.94
CA ASN A 478 33.02 -9.53 -2.09
C ASN A 478 32.90 -10.59 -3.21
N GLY A 479 31.87 -10.50 -4.04
CA GLY A 479 31.57 -11.46 -5.11
C GLY A 479 31.53 -10.82 -6.49
N SER A 480 31.21 -11.63 -7.51
CA SER A 480 31.05 -11.17 -8.90
C SER A 480 29.63 -10.68 -9.23
N GLY A 481 28.72 -10.71 -8.26
CA GLY A 481 27.33 -10.31 -8.45
C GLY A 481 27.19 -8.80 -8.38
N PHE A 482 26.73 -8.19 -9.48
CA PHE A 482 26.47 -6.75 -9.57
C PHE A 482 24.98 -6.39 -9.41
N GLY A 483 24.11 -7.37 -9.16
CA GLY A 483 22.65 -7.19 -9.30
C GLY A 483 22.24 -7.06 -10.77
N ALA A 484 20.98 -6.67 -11.00
CA ALA A 484 20.48 -6.38 -12.34
C ALA A 484 20.52 -4.88 -12.63
N TRP A 485 20.95 -4.50 -13.84
CA TRP A 485 20.97 -3.11 -14.31
C TRP A 485 20.05 -2.96 -15.51
N GLU A 486 19.12 -2.01 -15.44
CA GLU A 486 18.20 -1.69 -16.51
C GLU A 486 18.30 -0.22 -16.90
N VAL A 487 18.36 0.03 -18.20
CA VAL A 487 18.17 1.36 -18.78
C VAL A 487 16.82 1.43 -19.48
N ALA A 488 16.17 2.57 -19.42
CA ALA A 488 14.87 2.79 -20.06
C ALA A 488 14.77 4.20 -20.65
N ALA A 489 14.02 4.32 -21.75
CA ALA A 489 13.64 5.59 -22.34
C ALA A 489 12.18 5.52 -22.76
N GLY A 490 11.42 6.59 -22.52
CA GLY A 490 9.98 6.64 -22.74
C GLY A 490 9.49 8.01 -23.18
N TYR A 491 8.32 8.01 -23.81
CA TYR A 491 7.60 9.18 -24.25
C TYR A 491 6.16 9.12 -23.77
N ASP A 492 5.65 10.26 -23.31
CA ASP A 492 4.28 10.47 -22.90
C ASP A 492 3.64 11.57 -23.75
N TYR A 493 2.36 11.40 -24.09
CA TYR A 493 1.51 12.44 -24.63
C TYR A 493 0.13 12.40 -23.97
N ILE A 494 -0.40 13.56 -23.63
CA ILE A 494 -1.77 13.70 -23.13
C ILE A 494 -2.41 14.95 -23.73
N ASP A 495 -3.67 14.83 -24.14
CA ASP A 495 -4.50 15.92 -24.63
C ASP A 495 -5.86 15.89 -23.94
N MET A 496 -6.12 16.95 -23.18
CA MET A 496 -7.38 17.15 -22.46
C MET A 496 -8.21 18.31 -23.07
N ASN A 497 -7.96 18.65 -24.33
CA ASN A 497 -8.79 19.60 -25.09
C ASN A 497 -9.74 18.85 -26.02
N SER A 498 -11.04 19.13 -25.91
CA SER A 498 -12.05 18.61 -26.83
C SER A 498 -13.33 19.43 -26.72
N GLY A 499 -13.92 19.84 -27.84
CA GLY A 499 -15.21 20.55 -27.87
C GLY A 499 -15.21 21.79 -26.97
N VAL A 500 -15.97 21.74 -25.88
CA VAL A 500 -16.03 22.82 -24.86
C VAL A 500 -14.98 22.71 -23.75
N ILE A 501 -14.26 21.59 -23.64
CA ILE A 501 -13.25 21.32 -22.62
C ILE A 501 -11.90 21.94 -23.04
N ARG A 502 -11.25 22.64 -22.12
CA ARG A 502 -9.99 23.37 -22.35
C ARG A 502 -8.91 22.95 -21.36
N GLY A 503 -8.65 21.65 -21.24
CA GLY A 503 -7.78 21.10 -20.19
C GLY A 503 -6.28 21.24 -20.42
N GLY A 504 -5.88 21.60 -21.64
CA GLY A 504 -4.50 21.67 -22.07
C GLY A 504 -3.95 20.33 -22.56
N ARG A 505 -2.76 20.37 -23.15
CA ARG A 505 -2.00 19.19 -23.61
C ARG A 505 -0.54 19.29 -23.20
N ALA A 506 0.10 18.14 -23.03
CA ALA A 506 1.51 18.06 -22.70
C ALA A 506 2.16 16.82 -23.32
N SER A 507 3.44 16.93 -23.64
CA SER A 507 4.30 15.78 -23.92
C SER A 507 5.57 15.78 -23.09
N MET A 508 6.14 14.60 -22.86
CA MET A 508 7.28 14.41 -21.98
C MET A 508 8.21 13.31 -22.49
N PHE A 509 9.53 13.53 -22.42
CA PHE A 509 10.52 12.46 -22.46
C PHE A 509 10.95 12.03 -21.06
N ARG A 510 11.24 10.74 -20.91
CA ARG A 510 11.75 10.16 -19.68
C ARG A 510 12.92 9.25 -19.96
N PHE A 511 13.94 9.35 -19.13
CA PHE A 511 15.06 8.41 -19.09
C PHE A 511 15.14 7.80 -17.69
N GLY A 512 15.48 6.52 -17.61
CA GLY A 512 15.55 5.78 -16.35
C GLY A 512 16.80 4.90 -16.30
N LEU A 513 17.47 4.92 -15.15
CA LEU A 513 18.50 3.96 -14.76
C LEU A 513 18.05 3.27 -13.48
N ASN A 514 17.85 1.96 -13.56
CA ASN A 514 17.40 1.12 -12.47
C ASN A 514 18.49 0.12 -12.08
N TRP A 515 18.72 -0.02 -10.78
CA TRP A 515 19.58 -1.04 -10.21
C TRP A 515 18.80 -1.91 -9.24
N TYR A 516 18.87 -3.22 -9.44
CA TYR A 516 18.24 -4.25 -8.63
C TYR A 516 19.34 -5.09 -7.97
N PRO A 517 19.91 -4.66 -6.83
CA PRO A 517 20.91 -5.46 -6.14
C PRO A 517 20.35 -6.82 -5.69
N HIS A 518 19.11 -6.82 -5.21
CA HIS A 518 18.38 -8.03 -4.79
C HIS A 518 16.93 -7.96 -5.28
N SER A 519 16.20 -9.07 -5.18
CA SER A 519 14.76 -9.14 -5.51
C SER A 519 13.88 -8.16 -4.70
N ASN A 520 14.38 -7.73 -3.54
CA ASN A 520 13.68 -6.93 -2.53
C ASN A 520 14.10 -5.45 -2.52
N VAL A 521 15.15 -5.09 -3.26
CA VAL A 521 15.73 -3.76 -3.23
C VAL A 521 15.87 -3.24 -4.65
N LYS A 522 15.35 -2.04 -4.90
CA LYS A 522 15.44 -1.36 -6.19
C LYS A 522 15.86 0.10 -5.99
N PHE A 523 16.88 0.52 -6.73
CA PHE A 523 17.24 1.93 -6.89
C PHE A 523 16.77 2.40 -8.26
N GLN A 524 16.14 3.57 -8.31
CA GLN A 524 15.64 4.18 -9.54
C GLN A 524 16.15 5.61 -9.61
N ASN A 525 16.69 5.99 -10.75
CA ASN A 525 17.07 7.35 -11.06
C ASN A 525 16.49 7.71 -12.42
N ASN A 526 15.65 8.75 -12.45
CA ASN A 526 14.96 9.18 -13.65
C ASN A 526 15.29 10.63 -13.96
N ILE A 527 15.34 10.95 -15.25
CA ILE A 527 15.26 12.33 -15.75
C ILE A 527 13.94 12.43 -16.51
N VAL A 528 13.16 13.46 -16.23
CA VAL A 528 11.95 13.80 -16.97
C VAL A 528 12.12 15.19 -17.59
N TYR A 529 11.63 15.36 -18.81
CA TYR A 529 11.68 16.63 -19.54
C TYR A 529 10.35 16.86 -20.26
N LEU A 530 9.63 17.94 -19.91
CA LEU A 530 8.44 18.37 -20.64
C LEU A 530 8.85 19.10 -21.92
N LEU A 531 8.15 18.86 -23.01
CA LEU A 531 8.51 19.38 -24.33
C LEU A 531 7.57 20.48 -24.84
N ASP A 532 6.27 20.19 -24.80
CA ASP A 532 5.24 21.03 -25.43
C ASP A 532 4.05 21.09 -24.48
N ILE A 533 4.05 22.07 -23.59
CA ILE A 533 2.95 22.36 -22.67
C ILE A 533 2.11 23.47 -23.30
N ASP A 534 0.90 23.13 -23.72
CA ASP A 534 -0.05 24.08 -24.29
C ASP A 534 -1.30 24.12 -23.42
N THR A 535 -1.40 25.20 -22.64
CA THR A 535 -2.52 25.52 -21.77
C THR A 535 -3.12 26.88 -22.09
N SER A 536 -2.75 27.47 -23.23
CA SER A 536 -3.23 28.75 -23.76
C SER A 536 -4.76 28.88 -23.76
N GLY A 537 -5.47 27.76 -23.96
CA GLY A 537 -6.93 27.66 -23.94
C GLY A 537 -7.59 27.73 -22.55
N ALA A 538 -6.85 27.48 -21.46
CA ALA A 538 -7.41 27.56 -20.10
C ALA A 538 -7.70 29.02 -19.75
N PRO A 539 -8.85 29.40 -19.15
CA PRO A 539 -9.22 30.81 -18.94
C PRO A 539 -8.32 31.51 -17.91
N THR A 540 -8.08 32.83 -18.05
CA THR A 540 -7.36 33.65 -17.06
C THR A 540 -8.20 34.03 -15.83
N THR A 541 -9.49 33.72 -15.85
CA THR A 541 -10.48 34.10 -14.82
C THR A 541 -11.42 32.94 -14.52
N ASP A 542 -12.22 33.05 -13.46
CA ASP A 542 -13.08 31.98 -12.93
C ASP A 542 -14.37 31.71 -13.75
N THR A 543 -14.31 31.80 -15.07
CA THR A 543 -15.51 32.01 -15.91
C THR A 543 -16.03 30.77 -16.64
N GLN A 544 -15.33 29.63 -16.64
CA GLN A 544 -15.65 28.48 -17.52
C GLN A 544 -15.43 27.11 -16.86
N GLY A 545 -15.88 26.92 -15.60
CA GLY A 545 -15.67 25.67 -14.85
C GLY A 545 -14.33 25.61 -14.11
N TYR A 546 -13.48 26.61 -14.28
CA TYR A 546 -12.28 26.81 -13.49
C TYR A 546 -12.56 27.80 -12.38
N SER A 547 -12.18 27.46 -11.17
CA SER A 547 -12.57 28.23 -10.00
C SER A 547 -11.44 28.38 -9.01
N GLY A 548 -11.54 29.40 -8.18
CA GLY A 548 -10.48 29.75 -7.24
C GLY A 548 -9.15 30.01 -7.95
N GLY A 549 -9.20 30.58 -9.16
CA GLY A 549 -8.05 30.86 -10.02
C GLY A 549 -7.42 29.64 -10.69
N ALA A 550 -8.07 28.46 -10.70
CA ALA A 550 -7.49 27.26 -11.30
C ALA A 550 -7.12 27.43 -12.78
N GLY A 551 -7.91 28.18 -13.55
CA GLY A 551 -7.63 28.47 -14.96
C GLY A 551 -6.41 29.38 -15.10
N ALA A 552 -6.36 30.46 -14.31
CA ALA A 552 -5.23 31.38 -14.28
C ALA A 552 -3.91 30.68 -13.92
N ARG A 553 -3.96 29.75 -12.95
CA ARG A 553 -2.82 28.90 -12.59
C ARG A 553 -2.45 27.95 -13.73
N THR A 554 -3.42 27.27 -14.33
CA THR A 554 -3.19 26.34 -15.45
C THR A 554 -2.54 27.05 -16.64
N ARG A 555 -3.02 28.26 -16.98
CA ARG A 555 -2.45 29.10 -18.04
C ARG A 555 -1.01 29.54 -17.76
N GLY A 556 -0.60 29.66 -16.50
CA GLY A 556 0.79 29.98 -16.14
C GLY A 556 1.80 28.91 -16.58
N TRP A 557 1.36 27.70 -16.88
CA TRP A 557 2.23 26.63 -17.39
C TRP A 557 2.45 26.66 -18.91
N ASP A 558 1.72 27.52 -19.63
CA ASP A 558 1.78 27.60 -21.08
C ASP A 558 3.21 27.95 -21.54
N ASN A 559 3.76 27.13 -22.45
CA ASN A 559 5.14 27.21 -22.93
C ASN A 559 6.22 27.13 -21.83
N GLY A 560 5.89 26.59 -20.65
CA GLY A 560 6.85 26.42 -19.57
C GLY A 560 7.92 25.36 -19.90
N ASP A 561 9.16 25.63 -19.53
CA ASP A 561 10.27 24.68 -19.68
C ASP A 561 10.55 23.99 -18.34
N PHE A 562 10.54 22.66 -18.33
CA PHE A 562 10.65 21.89 -17.09
C PHE A 562 11.43 20.59 -17.27
N ALA A 563 12.43 20.41 -16.39
CA ALA A 563 13.23 19.21 -16.30
C ALA A 563 13.53 18.87 -14.83
N ALA A 564 13.34 17.60 -14.47
CA ALA A 564 13.61 17.14 -13.12
C ALA A 564 14.40 15.84 -13.09
N PHE A 565 15.32 15.75 -12.12
CA PHE A 565 15.96 14.53 -11.71
C PHE A 565 15.21 13.94 -10.51
N LEU A 566 14.84 12.68 -10.60
CA LEU A 566 14.10 11.95 -9.59
C LEU A 566 14.92 10.77 -9.12
N SER A 567 14.96 10.53 -7.82
CA SER A 567 15.59 9.33 -7.25
C SER A 567 14.63 8.65 -6.29
N GLN A 568 14.61 7.32 -6.30
CA GLN A 568 13.80 6.52 -5.38
C GLN A 568 14.55 5.24 -5.00
N ILE A 569 14.45 4.87 -3.74
CA ILE A 569 14.83 3.54 -3.25
C ILE A 569 13.54 2.82 -2.89
N THR A 570 13.37 1.58 -3.34
CA THR A 570 12.29 0.69 -2.88
C THR A 570 12.92 -0.45 -2.09
N VAL A 571 12.44 -0.65 -0.87
CA VAL A 571 12.74 -1.83 -0.06
C VAL A 571 11.44 -2.55 0.26
N ASP A 572 11.34 -3.80 -0.17
CA ASP A 572 10.22 -4.72 0.10
C ASP A 572 10.63 -5.77 1.13
N PHE A 573 9.71 -6.15 2.00
CA PHE A 573 9.91 -7.20 3.00
C PHE A 573 8.61 -7.90 3.33
#